data_AF-A0A2B7YH93-F1
#
_entry.id   AF-A0A2B7YH93-F1
#
_cell.length_a   1.000
_cell.length_b   1.000
_cell.length_c   1.000
_cell.angle_alpha   90.00
_cell.angle_beta   90.00
_cell.angle_gamma   90.00
#
_symmetry.space_group_name_H-M   'P 1'
#
loop_
_entity.id
_entity.type
_entity.pdbx_description
1 polymer ?
#
loop_
_entity_poly.entity_id
_entity_poly.type
_entity_poly.pdbx_seq_one_letter_code
_entity_poly.pdbx_strand_id
1 'polypeptide(L)'
;MKKILKIAIIVLILVVISVILFITGKRHDILIENNSSTGIKYSINGEPYKTLDTGRKAEGVTKGISNVIFIKTNDNKVIEKDLPSEDINIFINEIINNSENWYKEKTEN
;
A
#
# COMPACT_ATOMS: atom_id res chain seq x y z
N MET A 1 27.37 37.71 8.90
CA MET A 1 26.35 36.99 9.71
C MET A 1 24.98 36.90 9.04
N LYS A 2 24.30 38.01 8.68
CA LYS A 2 22.94 37.95 8.09
C LYS A 2 22.81 37.16 6.77
N LYS A 3 23.82 37.19 5.88
CA LYS A 3 23.81 36.43 4.60
C LYS A 3 23.93 34.92 4.82
N ILE A 4 24.84 34.49 5.70
CA ILE A 4 25.06 33.07 6.02
C ILE A 4 23.81 32.48 6.67
N LEU A 5 23.19 33.20 7.61
CA LEU A 5 21.95 32.77 8.25
C LEU A 5 20.79 32.63 7.25
N LYS A 6 20.63 33.59 6.31
CA LYS A 6 19.63 33.49 5.24
C LYS A 6 19.85 32.28 4.34
N ILE A 7 21.10 31.99 3.96
CA ILE A 7 21.45 30.82 3.16
C ILE A 7 21.14 29.53 3.94
N ALA A 8 21.53 29.45 5.21
CA ALA A 8 21.27 28.28 6.04
C ALA A 8 19.77 27.97 6.17
N ILE A 9 18.92 28.99 6.32
CA ILE A 9 17.46 28.82 6.38
C ILE A 9 16.91 28.29 5.04
N ILE A 10 17.36 28.84 3.91
CA ILE A 10 16.93 28.37 2.58
C ILE A 10 17.33 26.92 2.36
N VAL A 11 18.57 26.56 2.70
CA VAL A 11 19.06 25.18 2.61
C VAL A 11 18.25 24.25 3.49
N LEU A 12 17.93 24.65 4.72
CA LEU A 12 17.11 23.84 5.63
C LEU A 12 15.71 23.58 5.05
N ILE A 13 15.06 24.60 4.49
CA ILE A 13 13.74 24.46 3.86
C ILE A 13 13.81 23.48 2.68
N LEU A 14 14.82 23.60 1.82
CA LEU A 14 15.01 22.69 0.69
C LEU A 14 15.23 21.25 1.14
N VAL A 15 16.00 21.03 2.20
CA VAL A 15 16.21 19.69 2.78
C VAL A 15 14.90 19.12 3.29
N VAL A 16 14.12 19.90 4.05
CA VAL A 16 12.82 19.45 4.58
C VAL A 16 11.85 19.10 3.44
N ILE A 17 11.73 19.95 2.42
CA ILE A 17 10.89 19.68 1.25
C ILE A 17 11.35 18.41 0.52
N SER A 18 12.67 18.24 0.32
CA SER A 18 13.24 17.06 -0.31
C SER A 18 12.89 15.77 0.42
N VAL A 19 13.00 15.77 1.76
CA VAL A 19 12.65 14.60 2.59
C VAL A 19 11.16 14.27 2.48
N ILE A 20 10.29 15.28 2.52
CA ILE A 20 8.83 15.06 2.38
C ILE A 20 8.50 14.48 0.99
N LEU A 21 9.08 15.04 -0.07
CA LEU A 21 8.89 14.55 -1.44
C LEU A 21 9.42 13.12 -1.61
N PHE A 22 10.54 12.80 -0.98
CA PHE A 22 11.11 11.46 -1.01
C PHE A 22 10.18 10.43 -0.35
N ILE A 23 9.67 10.74 0.84
CA ILE A 23 8.76 9.82 1.57
C ILE A 23 7.44 9.64 0.81
N THR A 24 6.82 10.74 0.36
CA THR A 24 5.54 10.70 -0.35
C THR A 24 5.63 10.08 -1.75
N GLY A 25 6.78 10.22 -2.41
CA GLY A 25 7.03 9.67 -3.74
C GLY A 25 7.51 8.22 -3.77
N LYS A 26 7.92 7.65 -2.62
CA LYS A 26 8.40 6.26 -2.53
C LYS A 26 7.29 5.33 -3.00
N ARG A 27 7.64 4.41 -3.90
CA ARG A 27 6.74 3.41 -4.47
C ARG A 27 6.88 2.10 -3.70
N HIS A 28 5.76 1.42 -3.53
CA HIS A 28 5.67 0.10 -2.89
C HIS A 28 4.87 -0.84 -3.79
N ASP A 29 5.42 -2.01 -4.08
CA ASP A 29 4.79 -3.04 -4.89
C ASP A 29 4.03 -4.04 -4.01
N ILE A 30 2.82 -4.38 -4.41
CA ILE A 30 1.90 -5.22 -3.63
C ILE A 30 1.47 -6.40 -4.50
N LEU A 31 1.75 -7.62 -4.06
CA LEU A 31 1.19 -8.82 -4.67
C LEU A 31 -0.04 -9.26 -3.90
N ILE A 32 -1.19 -9.29 -4.54
CA ILE A 32 -2.46 -9.72 -3.96
C ILE A 32 -2.75 -11.13 -4.42
N GLU A 33 -2.75 -12.08 -3.51
CA GLU A 33 -3.04 -13.49 -3.78
C GLU A 33 -4.44 -13.87 -3.29
N ASN A 34 -5.33 -14.20 -4.22
CA ASN A 34 -6.63 -14.76 -3.86
C ASN A 34 -6.52 -16.27 -3.60
N ASN A 35 -6.10 -16.60 -2.38
CA ASN A 35 -6.10 -17.96 -1.84
C ASN A 35 -7.43 -18.36 -1.15
N SER A 36 -8.50 -17.58 -1.33
CA SER A 36 -9.83 -17.92 -0.81
C SER A 36 -10.58 -18.85 -1.76
N SER A 37 -11.72 -19.41 -1.33
CA SER A 37 -12.53 -20.31 -2.14
C SER A 37 -13.39 -19.61 -3.21
N THR A 38 -13.46 -18.28 -3.20
CA THR A 38 -14.34 -17.50 -4.09
C THR A 38 -13.62 -16.31 -4.74
N GLY A 39 -14.11 -15.89 -5.91
CA GLY A 39 -13.67 -14.64 -6.52
C GLY A 39 -13.99 -13.44 -5.62
N ILE A 40 -13.10 -12.45 -5.61
CA ILE A 40 -13.27 -11.20 -4.86
C ILE A 40 -13.14 -10.01 -5.80
N LYS A 41 -13.51 -8.83 -5.32
CA LYS A 41 -13.13 -7.56 -5.93
C LYS A 41 -12.24 -6.80 -4.98
N TYR A 42 -11.22 -6.12 -5.50
CA TYR A 42 -10.34 -5.29 -4.67
C TYR A 42 -10.19 -3.89 -5.26
N SER A 43 -9.91 -2.92 -4.41
CA SER A 43 -9.61 -1.53 -4.75
C SER A 43 -8.45 -1.07 -3.88
N ILE A 44 -7.50 -0.37 -4.48
CA ILE A 44 -6.39 0.26 -3.77
C ILE A 44 -6.66 1.75 -3.77
N ASN A 45 -6.63 2.40 -2.60
CA ASN A 45 -6.85 3.84 -2.44
C ASN A 45 -8.15 4.36 -3.09
N GLY A 46 -9.20 3.55 -3.13
CA GLY A 46 -10.48 3.93 -3.71
C GLY A 46 -10.53 3.94 -5.24
N GLU A 47 -9.50 3.41 -5.92
CA GLU A 47 -9.56 3.15 -7.36
C GLU A 47 -10.75 2.24 -7.74
N PRO A 48 -11.23 2.25 -8.98
CA PRO A 48 -12.29 1.35 -9.42
C PRO A 48 -11.97 -0.12 -9.09
N TYR A 49 -12.96 -0.82 -8.54
CA TYR A 49 -12.82 -2.22 -8.14
C TYR A 49 -12.40 -3.11 -9.32
N LYS A 50 -11.33 -3.87 -9.11
CA LYS A 50 -10.84 -4.90 -10.02
C LYS A 50 -11.25 -6.28 -9.51
N THR A 51 -11.65 -7.16 -10.41
CA THR A 51 -12.00 -8.54 -10.05
C THR A 51 -10.73 -9.39 -9.93
N LEU A 52 -10.68 -10.27 -8.93
CA LEU A 52 -9.62 -11.24 -8.74
C LEU A 52 -10.24 -12.62 -8.49
N ASP A 53 -10.15 -13.48 -9.50
CA ASP A 53 -10.70 -14.84 -9.43
C ASP A 53 -9.93 -15.72 -8.43
N THR A 54 -10.59 -16.79 -7.97
CA THR A 54 -10.00 -17.79 -7.08
C THR A 54 -8.69 -18.35 -7.64
N GLY A 55 -7.65 -18.40 -6.80
CA GLY A 55 -6.32 -18.94 -7.15
C GLY A 55 -5.48 -18.02 -8.03
N ARG A 56 -5.96 -16.82 -8.38
CA ARG A 56 -5.20 -15.84 -9.17
C ARG A 56 -4.46 -14.86 -8.27
N LYS A 57 -3.39 -14.29 -8.82
CA LYS A 57 -2.63 -13.20 -8.21
C LYS A 57 -2.76 -11.94 -9.05
N ALA A 58 -2.72 -10.79 -8.40
CA ALA A 58 -2.68 -9.48 -9.03
C ALA A 58 -1.56 -8.65 -8.44
N GLU A 59 -0.93 -7.83 -9.27
CA GLU A 59 0.05 -6.85 -8.81
C GLU A 59 -0.61 -5.48 -8.70
N GLY A 60 -0.37 -4.83 -7.59
CA GLY A 60 -0.77 -3.47 -7.28
C GLY A 60 0.45 -2.62 -6.94
N VAL A 61 0.28 -1.31 -7.02
CA VAL A 61 1.32 -0.34 -6.72
C VAL A 61 0.72 0.72 -5.82
N THR A 62 1.43 1.05 -4.76
CA THR A 62 1.09 2.16 -3.87
C THR A 62 2.25 3.14 -3.77
N LYS A 63 1.96 4.36 -3.28
CA LYS A 63 2.96 5.41 -3.10
C LYS A 63 2.79 6.10 -1.75
N GLY A 64 3.89 6.43 -1.10
CA GLY A 64 3.88 7.08 0.19
C GLY A 64 3.42 6.17 1.33
N ILE A 65 2.98 6.79 2.42
CA ILE A 65 2.86 6.12 3.73
C ILE A 65 1.45 5.75 4.19
N SER A 66 0.41 6.22 3.49
CA SER A 66 -0.98 6.04 3.90
C SER A 66 -1.76 5.49 2.71
N ASN A 67 -1.71 4.16 2.58
CA ASN A 67 -2.40 3.44 1.53
C ASN A 67 -3.36 2.45 2.15
N VAL A 68 -4.45 2.18 1.45
CA VAL A 68 -5.54 1.32 1.94
C VAL A 68 -5.96 0.37 0.82
N ILE A 69 -6.28 -0.86 1.20
CA ILE A 69 -6.94 -1.82 0.32
C ILE A 69 -8.36 -2.09 0.81
N PHE A 70 -9.31 -2.04 -0.11
CA PHE A 70 -10.68 -2.46 0.10
C PHE A 70 -10.89 -3.79 -0.61
N ILE A 71 -11.37 -4.78 0.12
CA ILE A 71 -11.70 -6.10 -0.41
C ILE A 71 -13.20 -6.29 -0.28
N LYS A 72 -13.85 -6.49 -1.42
CA LYS A 72 -15.26 -6.78 -1.52
C LYS A 72 -15.47 -8.25 -1.85
N THR A 73 -16.08 -8.96 -0.91
CA THR A 73 -16.42 -10.38 -1.03
C THR A 73 -17.72 -10.57 -1.81
N ASN A 74 -18.02 -11.82 -2.18
CA ASN A 74 -19.19 -12.14 -3.01
C ASN A 74 -20.55 -11.87 -2.32
N ASP A 75 -20.56 -11.84 -1.00
CA ASP A 75 -21.69 -11.41 -0.16
C ASP A 75 -21.85 -9.87 -0.08
N ASN A 76 -21.10 -9.12 -0.89
CA ASN A 76 -21.00 -7.66 -0.90
C ASN A 76 -20.45 -7.02 0.38
N LYS A 77 -19.92 -7.79 1.34
CA LYS A 77 -19.20 -7.23 2.49
C LYS A 77 -17.90 -6.57 2.00
N VAL A 78 -17.59 -5.40 2.57
CA VAL A 78 -16.35 -4.67 2.29
C VAL A 78 -15.47 -4.73 3.54
N ILE A 79 -14.24 -5.17 3.36
CA ILE A 79 -13.20 -5.23 4.39
C ILE A 79 -12.12 -4.23 4.01
N GLU A 80 -11.73 -3.40 4.96
CA GLU A 80 -10.70 -2.37 4.81
C GLU A 80 -9.44 -2.79 5.59
N LYS A 81 -8.27 -2.61 4.96
CA LYS A 81 -6.97 -2.82 5.59
C LYS A 81 -6.00 -1.70 5.20
N ASP A 82 -5.37 -1.11 6.20
CA ASP A 82 -4.23 -0.23 6.00
C ASP A 82 -3.05 -1.04 5.47
N LEU A 83 -2.40 -0.51 4.44
CA LEU A 83 -1.24 -1.11 3.81
C LEU A 83 0.05 -0.52 4.41
N PRO A 84 1.02 -1.36 4.80
CA PRO A 84 2.33 -0.88 5.20
C PRO A 84 3.04 -0.17 4.04
N SER A 85 3.98 0.71 4.37
CA SER A 85 4.79 1.47 3.39
C SER A 85 6.00 0.65 2.91
N GLU A 86 5.73 -0.58 2.48
CA GLU A 86 6.72 -1.60 2.14
C GLU A 86 6.19 -2.52 1.04
N ASP A 87 7.09 -3.27 0.40
CA ASP A 87 6.73 -4.24 -0.60
C ASP A 87 6.20 -5.51 0.08
N ILE A 88 4.98 -5.92 -0.27
CA ILE A 88 4.28 -6.99 0.47
C ILE A 88 3.54 -7.96 -0.44
N ASN A 89 3.30 -9.15 0.11
CA ASN A 89 2.37 -10.14 -0.42
C ASN A 89 1.17 -10.25 0.52
N ILE A 90 -0.04 -10.05 -0.01
CA ILE A 90 -1.31 -10.10 0.70
C ILE A 90 -2.02 -11.42 0.44
N PHE A 91 -2.56 -12.04 1.48
CA PHE A 91 -3.34 -13.27 1.42
C PHE A 91 -4.81 -12.98 1.72
N ILE A 92 -5.66 -13.04 0.68
CA ILE A 92 -7.09 -12.67 0.79
C ILE A 92 -7.84 -13.55 1.81
N ASN A 93 -7.55 -14.85 1.87
CA ASN A 93 -8.20 -15.76 2.82
C ASN A 93 -7.99 -15.32 4.28
N GLU A 94 -6.77 -14.86 4.59
CA GLU A 94 -6.42 -14.39 5.93
C GLU A 94 -7.17 -13.11 6.28
N ILE A 95 -7.33 -12.19 5.31
CA ILE A 95 -8.13 -10.96 5.51
C ILE A 95 -9.59 -11.32 5.77
N ILE A 96 -10.17 -12.23 4.99
CA ILE A 96 -11.58 -12.64 5.14
C ILE A 96 -11.82 -13.29 6.50
N ASN A 97 -10.87 -14.10 6.97
CA ASN A 97 -10.94 -14.79 8.27
C ASN A 97 -10.47 -13.92 9.45
N ASN A 98 -10.17 -12.63 9.23
CA ASN A 98 -9.69 -11.69 10.24
C ASN A 98 -8.43 -12.18 11.00
N SER A 99 -7.53 -12.84 10.27
CA SER A 99 -6.22 -13.27 10.77
C SER A 99 -5.26 -12.08 10.84
N GLU A 100 -4.35 -12.09 11.82
CA GLU A 100 -3.30 -11.07 11.96
C GLU A 100 -2.20 -11.23 10.90
N ASN A 101 -1.97 -12.44 10.39
CA ASN A 101 -0.91 -12.78 9.45
C ASN A 101 -1.35 -12.64 7.98
N TRP A 102 -2.09 -11.57 7.69
CA TRP A 102 -2.74 -11.37 6.40
C TRP A 102 -1.81 -10.85 5.29
N TYR A 103 -0.62 -10.41 5.64
CA TYR A 103 0.44 -10.08 4.68
C TYR A 103 1.80 -10.58 5.16
N LYS A 104 2.75 -10.61 4.23
CA LYS A 104 4.18 -10.80 4.48
C LYS A 104 4.96 -9.78 3.69
N GLU A 105 6.04 -9.27 4.26
CA GLU A 105 7.05 -8.51 3.52
C GLU A 105 7.59 -9.38 2.38
N LYS A 106 7.73 -8.76 1.20
CA LYS A 106 8.34 -9.41 0.05
C LYS A 106 9.84 -9.44 0.30
N THR A 107 10.35 -10.58 0.75
CA THR A 107 11.79 -10.77 0.88
C THR A 107 12.39 -10.76 -0.53
N GLU A 108 13.25 -9.79 -0.83
CA GLU A 108 14.13 -9.88 -1.99
C GLU A 108 15.09 -11.04 -1.75
N ASN A 109 14.94 -12.13 -2.50
CA ASN A 109 15.94 -13.20 -2.58
C ASN A 109 17.10 -12.76 -3.47
#